data_AF-A0A420RM81-F1
#
_entry.id   AF-A0A420RM81-F1
#
_cell.length_a   1.000
_cell.length_b   1.000
_cell.length_c   1.000
_cell.angle_alpha   90.00
_cell.angle_beta   90.00
_cell.angle_gamma   90.00
#
_symmetry.space_group_name_H-M   'P 1'
#
loop_
_entity.id
_entity.type
_entity.pdbx_description
1 polymer ?
#
loop_
_entity_poly.entity_id
_entity_poly.type
_entity_poly.pdbx_seq_one_letter_code
_entity_poly.pdbx_strand_id
1 'polypeptide(L)'
;MVYYAFLKWQTSEPNYRYLLAAPDAETIDEWWREASNKDPEHVKRLGPDFFSWGSGAQAWDLAPSFINKIIYTLLNDRDGRIISNFNQPARVSVVSGDSYYIRSKSSPELYWLEKGGLIYATKQGRTRFTIRLDGERDSDRNRTVIIGKDYISVGAVGGTTQKYVSVNDNGEVVLSGHGCRMYYNDLKNMFLAQGEIDNLGNASLMKTDGFGEEWELVK
;
A
#
# COMPACT_ATOMS: atom_id res chain seq x y z
N MET A 1 10.81 8.99 9.77
CA MET A 1 11.29 7.75 10.41
C MET A 1 11.93 6.94 9.31
N VAL A 2 13.14 6.42 9.48
CA VAL A 2 13.77 5.59 8.42
C VAL A 2 13.03 4.26 8.33
N TYR A 3 12.72 3.82 7.11
CA TYR A 3 12.07 2.56 6.82
C TYR A 3 13.09 1.54 6.29
N TYR A 4 12.92 0.26 6.65
CA TYR A 4 13.92 -0.76 6.36
C TYR A 4 13.32 -1.96 5.61
N ALA A 5 14.04 -2.46 4.62
CA ALA A 5 13.72 -3.71 3.96
C ALA A 5 14.95 -4.61 3.81
N PHE A 6 14.72 -5.90 3.76
CA PHE A 6 15.76 -6.89 3.51
C PHE A 6 15.78 -7.29 2.05
N LEU A 7 16.98 -7.39 1.50
CA LEU A 7 17.24 -7.91 0.17
C LEU A 7 18.31 -9.01 0.28
N LYS A 8 17.97 -10.24 -0.09
CA LYS A 8 18.90 -11.38 -0.03
C LYS A 8 19.24 -11.95 -1.40
N TRP A 9 20.49 -12.33 -1.58
CA TRP A 9 20.93 -12.99 -2.79
C TRP A 9 20.40 -14.43 -2.83
N GLN A 10 19.88 -14.86 -3.99
CA GLN A 10 19.19 -16.14 -4.12
C GLN A 10 20.15 -17.32 -4.20
N THR A 11 21.29 -17.15 -4.88
CA THR A 11 22.19 -18.28 -5.19
C THR A 11 23.24 -18.54 -4.10
N SER A 12 23.29 -17.68 -3.07
CA SER A 12 24.11 -17.91 -1.87
C SER A 12 23.34 -17.45 -0.64
N GLU A 13 22.88 -18.41 0.16
CA GLU A 13 22.28 -18.14 1.47
C GLU A 13 23.24 -17.38 2.41
N PRO A 14 24.54 -17.75 2.54
CA PRO A 14 25.39 -17.13 3.54
C PRO A 14 25.87 -15.72 3.21
N ASN A 15 25.85 -15.34 1.93
CA ASN A 15 26.54 -14.15 1.42
C ASN A 15 25.55 -13.14 0.81
N TYR A 16 25.98 -11.89 0.70
CA TYR A 16 25.26 -10.82 -0.02
C TYR A 16 23.83 -10.63 0.50
N ARG A 17 23.75 -10.10 1.72
CA ARG A 17 22.51 -9.71 2.38
C ARG A 17 22.55 -8.21 2.58
N TYR A 18 21.56 -7.50 2.06
CA TYR A 18 21.50 -6.05 2.18
C TYR A 18 20.32 -5.63 3.04
N LEU A 19 20.57 -4.61 3.85
CA LEU A 19 19.55 -3.78 4.44
C LEU A 19 19.37 -2.55 3.54
N LEU A 20 18.16 -2.37 3.05
CA LEU A 20 17.74 -1.19 2.28
C LEU A 20 17.12 -0.21 3.28
N ALA A 21 17.68 0.98 3.39
CA ALA A 21 17.11 2.06 4.20
C ALA A 21 16.53 3.15 3.31
N ALA A 22 15.28 3.53 3.57
CA ALA A 22 14.48 4.46 2.77
C ALA A 22 13.78 5.51 3.67
N PRO A 23 13.32 6.64 3.12
CA PRO A 23 12.57 7.64 3.89
C PRO A 23 11.19 7.15 4.36
N ASP A 24 10.59 6.20 3.65
CA ASP A 24 9.27 5.64 3.91
C ASP A 24 9.08 4.27 3.24
N ALA A 25 7.96 3.60 3.54
CA ALA A 25 7.64 2.26 3.02
C ALA A 25 7.29 2.30 1.53
N GLU A 26 6.75 3.41 1.05
CA GLU A 26 6.36 3.58 -0.35
C GLU A 26 7.58 3.61 -1.25
N THR A 27 8.64 4.30 -0.83
CA THR A 27 9.92 4.32 -1.56
C THR A 27 10.47 2.90 -1.76
N ILE A 28 10.26 1.99 -0.80
CA ILE A 28 10.60 0.57 -0.94
C ILE A 28 9.72 -0.12 -1.99
N ASP A 29 8.41 0.14 -2.03
CA ASP A 29 7.53 -0.42 -3.05
C ASP A 29 7.83 0.12 -4.46
N GLU A 30 8.16 1.40 -4.58
CA GLU A 30 8.55 2.01 -5.85
C GLU A 30 9.88 1.43 -6.36
N TRP A 31 10.86 1.27 -5.47
CA TRP A 31 12.11 0.56 -5.76
C TRP A 31 11.85 -0.86 -6.23
N TRP A 32 11.01 -1.60 -5.49
CA TRP A 32 10.63 -2.96 -5.85
C TRP A 32 10.03 -3.00 -7.25
N ARG A 33 9.16 -2.05 -7.60
CA ARG A 33 8.52 -2.04 -8.91
C ARG A 33 9.50 -1.76 -10.03
N GLU A 34 10.45 -0.85 -9.84
CA GLU A 34 11.52 -0.65 -10.82
C GLU A 34 12.40 -1.90 -10.94
N ALA A 35 12.85 -2.46 -9.82
CA ALA A 35 13.72 -3.64 -9.78
C ALA A 35 13.09 -4.87 -10.45
N SER A 36 11.82 -5.14 -10.13
CA SER A 36 11.07 -6.26 -10.71
C SER A 36 10.70 -6.05 -12.17
N ASN A 37 10.49 -4.82 -12.62
CA ASN A 37 10.31 -4.55 -14.05
C ASN A 37 11.60 -4.70 -14.85
N LYS A 38 12.73 -4.30 -14.25
CA LYS A 38 14.06 -4.42 -14.88
C LYS A 38 14.51 -5.87 -14.98
N ASP A 39 14.24 -6.67 -13.95
CA ASP A 39 14.64 -8.08 -13.90
C ASP A 39 13.57 -8.98 -13.27
N PRO A 40 12.47 -9.25 -14.01
CA PRO A 40 11.31 -9.97 -13.49
C PRO A 40 11.60 -11.43 -13.14
N GLU A 41 12.59 -12.05 -13.80
CA GLU A 41 12.92 -13.46 -13.58
C GLU A 41 13.72 -13.67 -12.30
N HIS A 42 14.59 -12.71 -11.94
CA HIS A 42 15.49 -12.90 -10.81
C HIS A 42 15.10 -12.10 -9.57
N VAL A 43 14.33 -11.01 -9.70
CA VAL A 43 13.91 -10.19 -8.56
C VAL A 43 12.54 -10.67 -8.05
N LYS A 44 12.49 -11.17 -6.82
CA LYS A 44 11.27 -11.75 -6.21
C LYS A 44 10.92 -11.08 -4.88
N ARG A 45 9.64 -10.79 -4.69
CA ARG A 45 9.07 -10.26 -3.45
C ARG A 45 8.57 -11.42 -2.59
N LEU A 46 9.17 -11.62 -1.43
CA LEU A 46 8.82 -12.69 -0.49
C LEU A 46 7.88 -12.19 0.62
N GLY A 47 7.89 -10.89 0.88
CA GLY A 47 6.98 -10.20 1.78
C GLY A 47 6.96 -8.70 1.52
N PRO A 48 6.25 -7.90 2.34
CA PRO A 48 6.17 -6.46 2.15
C PRO A 48 7.55 -5.79 2.13
N ASP A 49 8.44 -6.23 3.02
CA ASP A 49 9.75 -5.62 3.25
C ASP A 49 10.88 -6.65 3.18
N PHE A 50 10.64 -7.73 2.41
CA PHE A 50 11.59 -8.82 2.26
C PHE A 50 11.62 -9.29 0.80
N PHE A 51 12.79 -9.13 0.18
CA PHE A 51 13.03 -9.33 -1.23
C PHE A 51 14.21 -10.26 -1.48
N SER A 52 14.29 -10.80 -2.68
CA SER A 52 15.43 -11.56 -3.13
C SER A 52 15.79 -11.22 -4.57
N TRP A 53 17.06 -11.34 -4.93
CA TRP A 53 17.54 -11.19 -6.30
C TRP A 53 18.57 -12.27 -6.65
N GLY A 54 18.68 -12.65 -7.92
CA GLY A 54 19.53 -13.77 -8.35
C GLY A 54 20.36 -13.53 -9.62
N SER A 55 20.30 -12.33 -10.19
CA SER A 55 21.00 -11.93 -11.43
C SER A 55 22.41 -11.43 -11.16
N GLY A 56 23.38 -11.62 -12.06
CA GLY A 56 24.75 -11.10 -11.88
C GLY A 56 24.90 -9.58 -11.68
N ALA A 57 23.81 -8.81 -11.73
CA ALA A 57 23.76 -7.39 -11.38
C ALA A 57 24.00 -7.14 -9.88
N GLN A 58 24.61 -5.98 -9.58
CA GLN A 58 24.74 -5.51 -8.21
C GLN A 58 23.38 -5.07 -7.66
N ALA A 59 23.21 -5.12 -6.33
CA ALA A 59 21.94 -4.75 -5.69
C ALA A 59 21.48 -3.32 -6.02
N TRP A 60 22.42 -2.37 -6.09
CA TRP A 60 22.15 -0.96 -6.45
C TRP A 60 21.86 -0.75 -7.93
N ASP A 61 22.21 -1.70 -8.80
CA ASP A 61 21.91 -1.63 -10.23
C ASP A 61 20.48 -2.10 -10.54
N LEU A 62 19.77 -2.72 -9.58
CA LEU A 62 18.41 -3.22 -9.79
C LEU A 62 17.41 -2.08 -10.05
N ALA A 63 17.59 -0.93 -9.39
CA ALA A 63 16.74 0.24 -9.57
C ALA A 63 17.57 1.54 -9.55
N PRO A 64 18.26 1.88 -10.66
CA PRO A 64 19.17 3.02 -10.73
C PRO A 64 18.52 4.36 -10.38
N SER A 65 17.20 4.53 -10.57
CA SER A 65 16.53 5.80 -10.23
C SER A 65 16.44 6.06 -8.71
N PHE A 66 16.74 5.03 -7.90
CA PHE A 66 16.67 5.08 -6.44
C PHE A 66 18.02 5.23 -5.75
N ILE A 67 19.11 5.45 -6.49
CA ILE A 67 20.47 5.56 -5.91
C ILE A 67 20.58 6.68 -4.86
N ASN A 68 19.80 7.76 -5.02
CA ASN A 68 19.74 8.89 -4.08
C ASN A 68 18.57 8.80 -3.07
N LYS A 69 17.80 7.71 -3.10
CA LYS A 69 16.61 7.49 -2.26
C LYS A 69 16.76 6.30 -1.32
N ILE A 70 17.63 5.35 -1.65
CA ILE A 70 17.89 4.14 -0.87
C ILE A 70 19.37 4.03 -0.53
N ILE A 71 19.64 3.76 0.74
CA ILE A 71 20.96 3.38 1.21
C ILE A 71 21.03 1.85 1.27
N TYR A 72 22.02 1.27 0.60
CA TYR A 72 22.31 -0.16 0.66
C TYR A 72 23.41 -0.41 1.69
N THR A 73 23.09 -1.14 2.75
CA THR A 73 24.07 -1.58 3.73
C THR A 73 24.30 -3.07 3.57
N LEU A 74 25.51 -3.46 3.18
CA LEU A 74 25.91 -4.87 3.19
C LEU A 74 25.97 -5.34 4.65
N LEU A 75 25.17 -6.35 4.97
CA LEU A 75 25.18 -7.01 6.26
C LEU A 75 26.31 -8.03 6.30
N ASN A 76 26.73 -8.39 7.51
CA ASN A 76 27.67 -9.50 7.72
C ASN A 76 27.17 -10.77 7.00
N ASP A 77 28.06 -11.72 6.74
CA ASP A 77 27.67 -13.06 6.30
C ASP A 77 26.98 -13.84 7.43
N ARG A 78 26.37 -14.99 7.14
CA ARG A 78 25.48 -15.73 8.07
C ARG A 78 26.00 -15.83 9.50
N ASP A 79 27.27 -16.14 9.66
CA ASP A 79 27.88 -16.45 10.96
C ASP A 79 28.32 -15.19 11.73
N GLY A 80 28.20 -14.01 11.10
CA GLY A 80 28.43 -12.73 11.74
C GLY A 80 27.27 -12.32 12.64
N ARG A 81 27.58 -11.79 13.82
CA ARG A 81 26.57 -11.28 14.75
C ARG A 81 25.90 -10.03 14.15
N ILE A 82 24.58 -10.06 14.05
CA ILE A 82 23.76 -8.90 13.67
C ILE A 82 22.77 -8.68 14.81
N ILE A 83 22.74 -7.46 15.35
CA ILE A 83 21.70 -7.00 16.27
C ILE A 83 20.88 -6.00 15.48
N SER A 84 19.71 -6.41 14.98
CA SER A 84 18.76 -5.49 14.37
C SER A 84 17.91 -4.88 15.47
N ASN A 85 17.98 -3.56 15.62
CA ASN A 85 17.27 -2.81 16.66
C ASN A 85 16.17 -1.91 16.07
N PHE A 86 15.77 -2.14 14.81
CA PHE A 86 14.75 -1.34 14.16
C PHE A 86 13.36 -1.94 14.43
N ASN A 87 12.51 -1.18 15.12
CA ASN A 87 11.09 -1.50 15.23
C ASN A 87 10.35 -0.83 14.07
N GLN A 88 9.78 -1.62 13.17
CA GLN A 88 9.00 -1.13 12.04
C GLN A 88 7.55 -1.62 12.10
N PRO A 89 6.56 -0.75 11.87
CA PRO A 89 5.16 -1.16 11.85
C PRO A 89 4.92 -2.27 10.82
N ALA A 90 4.13 -3.26 11.20
CA ALA A 90 3.64 -4.26 10.25
C ALA A 90 2.81 -3.57 9.17
N ARG A 91 3.01 -3.98 7.92
CA ARG A 91 2.22 -3.51 6.78
C ARG A 91 1.87 -4.65 5.84
N VAL A 92 0.99 -4.37 4.88
CA VAL A 92 0.56 -5.34 3.86
C VAL A 92 1.18 -5.00 2.51
N SER A 93 1.43 -6.02 1.69
CA SER A 93 1.67 -5.79 0.27
C SER A 93 0.34 -5.43 -0.40
N VAL A 94 0.26 -4.21 -0.93
CA VAL A 94 -0.90 -3.76 -1.69
C VAL A 94 -0.73 -4.21 -3.13
N VAL A 95 -1.60 -5.12 -3.54
CA VAL A 95 -1.54 -5.82 -4.82
C VAL A 95 -2.84 -5.56 -5.56
N SER A 96 -2.76 -5.27 -6.85
CA SER A 96 -3.94 -5.10 -7.70
C SER A 96 -4.80 -6.36 -7.70
N GLY A 97 -6.11 -6.18 -7.57
CA GLY A 97 -7.11 -7.25 -7.51
C GLY A 97 -7.31 -7.86 -6.12
N ASP A 98 -6.42 -7.60 -5.16
CA ASP A 98 -6.59 -8.06 -3.79
C ASP A 98 -7.58 -7.15 -3.02
N SER A 99 -8.14 -7.69 -1.94
CA SER A 99 -9.06 -6.97 -1.06
C SER A 99 -8.47 -6.63 0.30
N TYR A 100 -8.89 -5.49 0.85
CA TYR A 100 -8.37 -4.87 2.08
C TYR A 100 -9.50 -4.14 2.82
N TYR A 101 -9.31 -3.91 4.12
CA TYR A 101 -10.02 -2.87 4.86
C TYR A 101 -9.24 -1.56 4.79
N ILE A 102 -9.93 -0.42 4.83
CA ILE A 102 -9.31 0.90 4.90
C ILE A 102 -9.46 1.42 6.34
N ARG A 103 -8.34 1.74 6.98
CA ARG A 103 -8.25 2.08 8.41
C ARG A 103 -7.57 3.44 8.60
N SER A 104 -8.00 4.23 9.58
CA SER A 104 -7.28 5.47 9.94
C SER A 104 -5.95 5.10 10.60
N LYS A 105 -4.87 5.73 10.15
CA LYS A 105 -3.54 5.51 10.73
C LYS A 105 -3.36 6.29 12.05
N SER A 106 -4.04 7.42 12.19
CA SER A 106 -4.03 8.23 13.42
C SER A 106 -4.89 7.62 14.53
N SER A 107 -5.98 6.94 14.15
CA SER A 107 -6.94 6.28 15.05
C SER A 107 -7.25 4.85 14.56
N PRO A 108 -6.40 3.85 14.85
CA PRO A 108 -6.47 2.48 14.29
C PRO A 108 -7.75 1.68 14.60
N GLU A 109 -8.64 2.21 15.42
CA GLU A 109 -9.96 1.65 15.68
C GLU A 109 -11.03 2.13 14.68
N LEU A 110 -10.76 3.17 13.87
CA LEU A 110 -11.66 3.69 12.86
C LEU A 110 -11.41 3.04 11.50
N TYR A 111 -12.48 2.50 10.91
CA TYR A 111 -12.49 1.87 9.59
C TYR A 111 -13.53 2.52 8.69
N TRP A 112 -13.29 2.43 7.38
CA TRP A 112 -14.31 2.74 6.39
C TRP A 112 -15.41 1.67 6.44
N LEU A 113 -16.64 2.10 6.63
CA LEU A 113 -17.85 1.28 6.58
C LEU A 113 -18.83 1.91 5.60
N GLU A 114 -19.32 1.11 4.67
CA GLU A 114 -20.47 1.50 3.86
C GLU A 114 -21.78 1.24 4.62
N LYS A 115 -22.66 2.24 4.59
CA LYS A 115 -24.02 2.14 5.13
C LYS A 115 -24.96 3.03 4.33
N GLY A 116 -25.92 2.43 3.65
CA GLY A 116 -26.95 3.18 2.91
C GLY A 116 -26.42 3.95 1.70
N GLY A 117 -25.32 3.50 1.11
CA GLY A 117 -24.63 4.14 -0.01
C GLY A 117 -23.56 5.15 0.38
N LEU A 118 -23.49 5.57 1.65
CA LEU A 118 -22.48 6.47 2.18
C LEU A 118 -21.35 5.70 2.85
N ILE A 119 -20.14 6.27 2.81
CA ILE A 119 -18.98 5.74 3.53
C ILE A 119 -18.79 6.56 4.81
N TYR A 120 -18.61 5.86 5.92
CA TYR A 120 -18.36 6.43 7.24
C TYR A 120 -17.04 5.92 7.81
N ALA A 121 -16.38 6.75 8.62
CA ALA A 121 -15.36 6.31 9.56
C ALA A 121 -16.04 5.90 10.86
N THR A 122 -15.83 4.66 11.31
CA THR A 122 -16.47 4.14 12.52
C THR A 122 -15.68 3.02 13.17
N LYS A 123 -15.96 2.82 14.46
CA LYS A 123 -15.48 1.69 15.26
C LYS A 123 -16.43 0.48 15.23
N GLN A 124 -17.64 0.66 14.69
CA GLN A 124 -18.73 -0.31 14.80
C GLN A 124 -18.72 -1.41 13.74
N GLY A 125 -17.90 -1.24 12.70
CA GLY A 125 -17.87 -2.16 11.58
C GLY A 125 -16.82 -1.75 10.56
N ARG A 126 -16.71 -2.54 9.50
CA ARG A 126 -15.76 -2.33 8.42
C ARG A 126 -16.27 -2.93 7.13
N THR A 127 -16.11 -2.23 6.02
CA THR A 127 -16.35 -2.74 4.68
C THR A 127 -15.02 -3.18 4.08
N ARG A 128 -15.01 -4.34 3.43
CA ARG A 128 -13.86 -4.82 2.68
C ARG A 128 -13.95 -4.30 1.25
N PHE A 129 -12.83 -3.82 0.71
CA PHE A 129 -12.75 -3.23 -0.62
C PHE A 129 -11.71 -3.95 -1.46
N THR A 130 -12.01 -4.22 -2.72
CA THR A 130 -11.02 -4.63 -3.72
C THR A 130 -10.36 -3.41 -4.32
N ILE A 131 -9.03 -3.40 -4.33
CA ILE A 131 -8.21 -2.32 -4.90
C ILE A 131 -7.64 -2.82 -6.22
N ARG A 132 -7.85 -2.10 -7.31
CA ARG A 132 -7.29 -2.44 -8.63
C ARG A 132 -6.61 -1.24 -9.25
N LEU A 133 -5.58 -1.47 -10.06
CA LEU A 133 -5.10 -0.46 -10.99
C LEU A 133 -6.21 -0.09 -11.96
N ASP A 134 -6.34 1.21 -12.24
CA ASP A 134 -7.35 1.71 -13.16
C ASP A 134 -7.14 1.13 -14.56
N GLY A 135 -8.22 0.69 -15.20
CA GLY A 135 -8.21 0.01 -16.50
C GLY A 135 -7.91 -1.49 -16.50
N GLU A 136 -7.49 -2.10 -15.38
CA GLU A 136 -7.35 -3.56 -15.28
C GLU A 136 -8.72 -4.25 -15.13
N ARG A 137 -8.91 -5.36 -15.82
CA ARG A 137 -10.12 -6.20 -15.75
C ARG A 137 -9.92 -7.36 -14.77
N ASP A 138 -11.02 -7.96 -14.32
CA ASP A 138 -10.98 -9.13 -13.42
C ASP A 138 -10.22 -10.35 -13.99
N SER A 139 -10.11 -10.43 -15.32
CA SER A 139 -9.30 -11.45 -16.00
C SER A 139 -7.79 -11.23 -15.86
N ASP A 140 -7.38 -10.00 -15.59
CA ASP A 140 -5.98 -9.60 -15.54
C ASP A 140 -5.46 -10.01 -14.17
N ARG A 141 -4.93 -11.24 -14.06
CA ARG A 141 -4.26 -11.74 -12.85
C ARG A 141 -2.88 -11.09 -12.65
N ASN A 142 -2.79 -9.81 -12.95
CA ASN A 142 -1.60 -9.02 -12.71
C ASN A 142 -1.53 -8.75 -11.21
N ARG A 143 -0.76 -9.58 -10.50
CA ARG A 143 -0.43 -9.39 -9.08
C ARG A 143 0.57 -8.23 -8.92
N THR A 144 0.32 -7.13 -9.61
CA THR A 144 1.15 -5.93 -9.64
C THR A 144 1.04 -5.24 -8.30
N VAL A 145 2.19 -4.86 -7.75
CA VAL A 145 2.26 -4.03 -6.54
C VAL A 145 1.83 -2.62 -6.89
N ILE A 146 0.83 -2.13 -6.17
CA ILE A 146 0.33 -0.75 -6.29
C ILE A 146 1.27 0.19 -5.53
N ILE A 147 1.62 1.30 -6.17
CA ILE A 147 2.46 2.37 -5.60
C ILE A 147 1.74 3.72 -5.69
N GLY A 148 2.23 4.72 -4.96
CA GLY A 148 1.51 5.99 -4.76
C GLY A 148 1.07 6.70 -6.05
N LYS A 149 1.88 6.63 -7.11
CA LYS A 149 1.60 7.25 -8.42
C LYS A 149 0.58 6.51 -9.30
N ASP A 150 0.07 5.37 -8.86
CA ASP A 150 -0.91 4.61 -9.63
C ASP A 150 -2.31 5.17 -9.47
N TYR A 151 -3.03 5.24 -10.58
CA TYR A 151 -4.47 5.36 -10.55
C TYR A 151 -5.10 4.04 -10.12
N ILE A 152 -6.05 4.11 -9.21
CA ILE A 152 -6.75 2.95 -8.68
C ILE A 152 -8.26 3.10 -8.76
N SER A 153 -8.94 1.96 -8.83
CA SER A 153 -10.36 1.83 -8.51
C SER A 153 -10.52 1.07 -7.19
N VAL A 154 -11.52 1.48 -6.41
CA VAL A 154 -11.82 0.88 -5.10
C VAL A 154 -13.26 0.43 -5.12
N GLY A 155 -13.47 -0.89 -5.18
CA GLY A 155 -14.79 -1.50 -5.23
C GLY A 155 -15.15 -2.17 -3.91
N ALA A 156 -16.39 -2.07 -3.44
CA ALA A 156 -16.81 -2.82 -2.26
C ALA A 156 -16.92 -4.32 -2.56
N VAL A 157 -16.46 -5.15 -1.62
CA VAL A 157 -16.61 -6.60 -1.67
C VAL A 157 -17.97 -6.99 -1.10
N GLY A 158 -18.71 -7.80 -1.85
CA GLY A 158 -20.02 -8.28 -1.43
C GLY A 158 -21.12 -7.34 -1.90
N GLY A 159 -21.90 -7.80 -2.87
CA GLY A 159 -23.00 -7.07 -3.49
C GLY A 159 -23.42 -7.81 -4.77
N THR A 160 -24.69 -7.68 -5.16
CA THR A 160 -25.18 -8.26 -6.43
C THR A 160 -24.71 -7.45 -7.64
N THR A 161 -24.42 -6.16 -7.44
CA THR A 161 -23.85 -5.26 -8.43
C THR A 161 -22.54 -4.67 -7.92
N GLN A 162 -21.58 -4.54 -8.82
CA GLN A 162 -20.29 -3.95 -8.48
C GLN A 162 -20.45 -2.45 -8.28
N LYS A 163 -20.12 -1.98 -7.07
CA LYS A 163 -20.11 -0.57 -6.72
C LYS A 163 -18.71 -0.13 -6.37
N TYR A 164 -18.40 1.11 -6.72
CA TYR A 164 -17.10 1.72 -6.53
C TYR A 164 -17.21 2.94 -5.63
N VAL A 165 -16.13 3.22 -4.92
CA VAL A 165 -15.95 4.46 -4.19
C VAL A 165 -15.93 5.61 -5.20
N SER A 166 -16.79 6.59 -4.94
CA SER A 166 -16.86 7.86 -5.66
C SER A 166 -17.18 8.98 -4.68
N VAL A 167 -17.31 10.19 -5.20
CA VAL A 167 -17.66 11.38 -4.42
C VAL A 167 -18.91 12.01 -5.02
N ASN A 168 -19.89 12.32 -4.19
CA ASN A 168 -21.12 12.98 -4.64
C ASN A 168 -20.95 14.50 -4.75
N ASP A 169 -22.00 15.21 -5.17
CA ASP A 169 -21.97 16.66 -5.36
C ASP A 169 -21.74 17.46 -4.06
N ASN A 170 -21.98 16.84 -2.90
CA ASN A 170 -21.73 17.44 -1.58
C ASN A 170 -20.29 17.21 -1.10
N GLY A 171 -19.46 16.46 -1.84
CA GLY A 171 -18.12 16.08 -1.41
C GLY A 171 -18.09 14.84 -0.50
N GLU A 172 -19.21 14.18 -0.26
CA GLU A 172 -19.28 12.96 0.56
C GLU A 172 -18.79 11.76 -0.24
N VAL A 173 -18.04 10.89 0.43
CA VAL A 173 -17.57 9.62 -0.14
C VAL A 173 -18.72 8.61 -0.12
N VAL A 174 -19.02 8.05 -1.28
CA VAL A 174 -20.18 7.17 -1.51
C VAL A 174 -19.77 5.91 -2.27
N LEU A 175 -20.62 4.88 -2.24
CA LEU A 175 -20.59 3.79 -3.21
C LEU A 175 -21.58 4.06 -4.35
N SER A 176 -21.07 4.16 -5.57
CA SER A 176 -21.90 4.32 -6.76
C SER A 176 -21.54 3.32 -7.86
N GLY A 177 -22.31 3.30 -8.96
CA GLY A 177 -22.03 2.46 -10.12
C GLY A 177 -20.80 2.90 -10.93
N HIS A 178 -20.20 4.04 -10.59
CA HIS A 178 -19.03 4.60 -11.26
C HIS A 178 -17.94 4.90 -10.22
N GLY A 179 -16.69 4.57 -10.52
CA GLY A 179 -15.57 4.95 -9.65
C GLY A 179 -15.17 6.40 -9.90
N CYS A 180 -14.67 7.08 -8.86
CA CYS A 180 -13.86 8.27 -9.09
C CYS A 180 -12.43 7.85 -9.43
N ARG A 181 -11.79 8.61 -10.32
CA ARG A 181 -10.37 8.42 -10.60
C ARG A 181 -9.57 9.02 -9.46
N MET A 182 -8.80 8.19 -8.75
CA MET A 182 -7.93 8.64 -7.67
C MET A 182 -6.59 7.92 -7.72
N TYR A 183 -5.56 8.58 -7.23
CA TYR A 183 -4.26 7.95 -7.02
C TYR A 183 -4.29 7.10 -5.75
N TYR A 184 -3.47 6.05 -5.68
CA TYR A 184 -3.31 5.31 -4.43
C TYR A 184 -2.85 6.22 -3.29
N ASN A 185 -2.02 7.21 -3.58
CA ASN A 185 -1.56 8.18 -2.58
C ASN A 185 -2.65 9.12 -2.07
N ASP A 186 -3.80 9.23 -2.75
CA ASP A 186 -4.91 10.08 -2.31
C ASP A 186 -5.50 9.59 -0.97
N LEU A 187 -5.33 8.30 -0.64
CA LEU A 187 -5.67 7.76 0.69
C LEU A 187 -4.91 8.43 1.83
N LYS A 188 -3.82 9.16 1.57
CA LYS A 188 -3.02 9.77 2.63
C LYS A 188 -3.47 11.17 3.05
N ASN A 189 -4.21 11.87 2.19
CA ASN A 189 -4.45 13.29 2.36
C ASN A 189 -5.70 13.84 1.65
N MET A 190 -6.47 13.01 0.94
CA MET A 190 -7.67 13.48 0.23
C MET A 190 -8.97 13.10 0.92
N PHE A 191 -8.94 12.36 2.04
CA PHE A 191 -10.15 11.91 2.73
C PHE A 191 -10.09 12.28 4.21
N LEU A 192 -11.16 12.89 4.70
CA LEU A 192 -11.29 13.31 6.09
C LEU A 192 -12.58 12.75 6.68
N ALA A 193 -12.49 12.13 7.85
CA ALA A 193 -13.67 11.88 8.67
C ALA A 193 -14.14 13.20 9.28
N GLN A 194 -15.28 13.73 8.82
CA GLN A 194 -15.77 15.05 9.19
C GLN A 194 -17.28 15.03 9.48
N GLY A 195 -17.71 15.88 10.40
CA GLY A 195 -19.12 16.06 10.78
C GLY A 195 -19.35 15.84 12.26
N GLU A 196 -20.58 16.06 12.71
CA GLU A 196 -20.98 15.63 14.05
C GLU A 196 -20.90 14.11 14.13
N ILE A 197 -20.11 13.64 15.10
CA ILE A 197 -20.07 12.24 15.44
C ILE A 197 -21.45 11.89 15.96
N ASP A 198 -22.17 11.01 15.25
CA ASP A 198 -23.48 10.58 15.69
C ASP A 198 -23.38 9.86 17.05
N ASN A 199 -24.52 9.57 17.69
CA ASN A 199 -24.54 8.84 18.98
C ASN A 199 -23.84 7.46 18.93
N LEU A 200 -23.50 6.99 17.73
CA LEU A 200 -22.85 5.71 17.46
C LEU A 200 -21.34 5.86 17.18
N GLY A 201 -20.79 7.08 17.17
CA GLY A 201 -19.37 7.27 16.92
C GLY A 201 -19.01 7.35 15.43
N ASN A 202 -19.98 7.53 14.54
CA ASN A 202 -19.75 7.56 13.10
C ASN A 202 -19.49 8.99 12.63
N ALA A 203 -18.46 9.18 11.82
CA ALA A 203 -18.22 10.41 11.08
C ALA A 203 -18.34 10.14 9.58
N SER A 204 -19.04 11.01 8.86
CA SER A 204 -19.11 10.92 7.39
C SER A 204 -17.73 11.12 6.79
N LEU A 205 -17.42 10.36 5.76
CA LEU A 205 -16.19 10.58 5.01
C LEU A 205 -16.40 11.63 3.93
N MET A 206 -15.55 12.65 3.94
CA MET A 206 -15.53 13.73 2.97
C MET A 206 -14.26 13.67 2.14
N LYS A 207 -14.37 13.92 0.84
CA LYS A 207 -13.19 14.23 0.03
C LYS A 207 -12.76 15.67 0.31
N THR A 208 -11.47 15.86 0.52
CA THR A 208 -10.83 17.14 0.74
C THR A 208 -9.69 17.33 -0.25
N ASP A 209 -9.31 18.58 -0.50
CA ASP A 209 -8.20 18.92 -1.39
C ASP A 209 -6.90 19.05 -0.59
N GLY A 210 -6.38 17.91 -0.11
CA GLY A 210 -5.08 17.82 0.56
C GLY A 210 -5.09 18.04 2.08
N PHE A 211 -6.27 18.19 2.69
CA PHE A 211 -6.44 18.37 4.14
C PHE A 211 -7.00 17.12 4.84
N GLY A 212 -6.95 15.97 4.17
CA GLY A 212 -7.39 14.70 4.70
C GLY A 212 -6.44 14.13 5.74
N GLU A 213 -6.90 13.08 6.41
CA GLU A 213 -6.08 12.26 7.29
C GLU A 213 -5.49 11.07 6.54
N GLU A 214 -4.49 10.42 7.15
CA GLU A 214 -3.82 9.29 6.53
C GLU A 214 -4.59 7.99 6.75
N TRP A 215 -5.01 7.37 5.65
CA TRP A 215 -5.67 6.07 5.62
C TRP A 215 -4.74 5.00 5.08
N GLU A 216 -4.80 3.81 5.69
CA GLU A 216 -3.99 2.66 5.30
C GLU A 216 -4.84 1.43 4.96
N LEU A 217 -4.29 0.59 4.09
CA LEU A 217 -4.88 -0.69 3.74
C LEU A 217 -4.40 -1.78 4.70
N VAL A 218 -5.35 -2.56 5.23
CA VAL A 218 -5.07 -3.70 6.12
C VAL A 218 -5.85 -4.94 5.70
N LYS A 219 -5.42 -6.13 6.12
CA LYS A 219 -6.08 -7.41 5.78
C LYS A 219 -7.19 -7.80 6.75
#